data_AF-A0A133UEY3-F1
#
_entry.id   AF-A0A133UEY3-F1
#
_cell.length_a   1.000
_cell.length_b   1.000
_cell.length_c   1.000
_cell.angle_alpha   90.00
_cell.angle_beta   90.00
_cell.angle_gamma   90.00
#
_symmetry.space_group_name_H-M   'P 1'
#
loop_
_entity.id
_entity.type
_entity.pdbx_description
1 polymer ?
#
loop_
_entity_poly.entity_id
_entity_poly.type
_entity_poly.pdbx_seq_one_letter_code
_entity_poly.pdbx_strand_id
1 'polypeptide(L)'
;MMETSRERILKAVNHEEPSELPVDLGSTPYTRITADALYELNEFLGIDETVRIFDPMQWLGIPNEEVLEFSGTDSVSTFLDGARLLPRESENDLFELYRRPGGKEYLKPRDVEIEIDGEGNEYLVAGNGKRVMKRSPNSYYFDDYPLDYTPLEDVDDVSEVEEVPSAG
;
A
#
# COMPACT_ATOMS: atom_id res chain seq x y z
N MET A 1 13.15 -22.70 27.52
CA MET A 1 12.03 -21.91 27.00
C MET A 1 12.13 -21.93 25.48
N MET A 2 10.99 -21.92 24.80
CA MET A 2 10.96 -21.71 23.35
C MET A 2 11.31 -20.24 23.07
N GLU A 3 12.07 -19.99 22.00
CA GLU A 3 12.43 -18.65 21.55
C GLU A 3 11.18 -17.87 21.13
N THR A 4 11.07 -16.61 21.57
CA THR A 4 9.99 -15.70 21.18
C THR A 4 10.30 -14.95 19.88
N SER A 5 9.29 -14.41 19.20
CA SER A 5 9.46 -13.57 17.99
C SER A 5 10.46 -12.43 18.19
N ARG A 6 10.40 -11.75 19.34
CA ARG A 6 11.34 -10.68 19.69
C ARG A 6 12.77 -11.19 19.82
N GLU A 7 12.97 -12.33 20.49
CA GLU A 7 14.30 -12.92 20.64
C GLU A 7 14.85 -13.41 19.30
N ARG A 8 14.00 -14.01 18.45
CA ARG A 8 14.34 -14.45 17.09
C ARG A 8 14.84 -13.30 16.23
N ILE A 9 14.08 -12.19 16.18
CA ILE A 9 14.47 -10.97 15.48
C ILE A 9 15.79 -10.42 16.02
N LEU A 10 15.93 -10.32 17.35
CA LEU A 10 17.14 -9.77 17.96
C LEU A 10 18.37 -10.61 17.65
N LYS A 11 18.28 -11.94 17.65
CA LYS A 11 19.39 -12.80 17.24
C LYS A 11 19.79 -12.57 15.79
N ALA A 12 18.82 -12.59 14.88
CA ALA A 12 19.08 -12.36 13.45
C ALA A 12 19.77 -11.00 13.20
N VAL A 13 19.30 -9.93 13.85
CA VAL A 13 19.92 -8.58 13.78
C VAL A 13 21.35 -8.56 14.35
N ASN A 14 21.63 -9.38 15.37
CA ASN A 14 22.97 -9.52 15.95
C ASN A 14 23.85 -10.55 15.22
N HIS A 15 23.42 -11.06 14.06
CA HIS A 15 24.12 -12.12 13.30
C HIS A 15 24.33 -13.42 14.10
N GLU A 16 23.42 -13.72 15.02
CA GLU A 16 23.33 -15.00 15.72
C GLU A 16 22.25 -15.87 15.07
N GLU A 17 22.49 -17.17 14.93
CA GLU A 17 21.53 -18.11 14.31
C GLU A 17 20.27 -18.24 15.21
N PRO A 18 19.09 -17.80 14.74
CA PRO A 18 17.83 -18.01 15.46
C PRO A 18 17.37 -19.46 15.33
N SER A 19 16.33 -19.86 16.09
CA SER A 19 15.78 -21.21 15.94
C SER A 19 15.09 -21.43 14.60
N GLU A 20 14.55 -20.36 14.02
CA GLU A 20 13.84 -20.30 12.74
C GLU A 20 14.07 -18.94 12.07
N LEU A 21 13.86 -18.84 10.75
CA LEU A 21 13.98 -17.58 10.02
C LEU A 21 12.91 -16.59 10.50
N PRO A 22 13.26 -15.36 10.95
CA PRO A 22 12.27 -14.36 11.27
C PRO A 22 11.46 -13.94 10.04
N VAL A 23 10.14 -13.80 10.19
CA VAL A 23 9.23 -13.36 9.14
C VAL A 23 8.68 -11.98 9.44
N ASP A 24 8.64 -11.10 8.44
CA ASP A 24 7.93 -9.82 8.53
C ASP A 24 6.87 -9.72 7.42
N LEU A 25 5.62 -9.55 7.83
CA LEU A 25 4.52 -9.13 6.97
C LEU A 25 3.72 -8.05 7.69
N GLY A 26 3.62 -6.88 7.05
CA GLY A 26 2.76 -5.77 7.47
C GLY A 26 3.30 -4.92 8.61
N SER A 27 4.54 -5.11 9.10
CA SER A 27 5.07 -4.29 10.21
C SER A 27 5.52 -2.88 9.79
N THR A 28 5.74 -2.65 8.49
CA THR A 28 6.07 -1.33 7.94
C THR A 28 5.10 -0.97 6.83
N PRO A 29 5.02 0.32 6.42
CA PRO A 29 4.27 0.75 5.25
C PRO A 29 4.59 -0.04 3.97
N TYR A 30 5.82 -0.54 3.86
CA TYR A 30 6.36 -1.15 2.64
C TYR A 30 6.46 -2.67 2.71
N THR A 31 6.50 -3.27 3.90
CA THR A 31 6.57 -4.74 4.08
C THR A 31 5.18 -5.38 4.02
N ARG A 32 4.27 -4.82 3.22
CA ARG A 32 2.90 -5.32 3.01
C ARG A 32 2.84 -6.24 1.78
N ILE A 33 1.62 -6.59 1.40
CA ILE A 33 1.26 -7.43 0.26
C ILE A 33 0.44 -6.60 -0.74
N THR A 34 0.57 -6.87 -2.04
CA THR A 34 -0.29 -6.23 -3.04
C THR A 34 -1.75 -6.57 -2.76
N ALA A 35 -2.64 -5.60 -2.93
CA ALA A 35 -4.05 -5.78 -2.58
C ALA A 35 -4.71 -6.91 -3.40
N ASP A 36 -4.27 -7.13 -4.63
CA ASP A 36 -4.75 -8.23 -5.47
C ASP A 36 -4.33 -9.61 -4.91
N ALA A 37 -3.08 -9.74 -4.46
CA ALA A 37 -2.59 -10.98 -3.87
C ALA A 37 -3.21 -11.22 -2.49
N LEU A 38 -3.45 -10.16 -1.72
CA LEU A 38 -4.18 -10.27 -0.46
C LEU A 38 -5.63 -10.70 -0.67
N TYR A 39 -6.29 -10.18 -1.71
CA TYR A 39 -7.65 -10.61 -2.09
C TYR A 39 -7.68 -12.11 -2.36
N GLU A 40 -6.75 -12.61 -3.17
CA GLU A 40 -6.65 -14.04 -3.51
C GLU A 40 -6.26 -14.89 -2.30
N LEU A 41 -5.42 -14.36 -1.40
CA LEU A 41 -5.09 -15.04 -0.14
C LEU A 41 -6.31 -15.12 0.79
N ASN A 42 -7.12 -14.06 0.89
CA ASN A 42 -8.36 -14.09 1.65
C ASN A 42 -9.33 -15.15 1.10
N GLU A 43 -9.51 -15.21 -0.23
CA GLU A 43 -10.32 -16.27 -0.86
C GLU A 43 -9.80 -17.68 -0.55
N PHE A 44 -8.47 -17.86 -0.60
CA PHE A 44 -7.83 -19.14 -0.30
C PHE A 44 -8.01 -19.56 1.16
N LEU A 45 -7.90 -18.61 2.10
CA LEU A 45 -8.06 -18.85 3.53
C LEU A 45 -9.53 -18.89 3.98
N GLY A 46 -10.46 -18.51 3.10
CA GLY A 46 -11.89 -18.42 3.41
C GLY A 46 -12.25 -17.22 4.29
N ILE A 47 -11.45 -16.15 4.23
CA ILE A 47 -11.65 -14.93 5.00
C ILE A 47 -12.63 -14.01 4.25
N ASP A 48 -13.79 -13.76 4.85
CA ASP A 48 -14.84 -12.89 4.31
C ASP A 48 -14.63 -11.43 4.77
N GLU A 49 -13.53 -10.84 4.31
CA GLU A 49 -13.19 -9.44 4.58
C GLU A 49 -12.74 -8.74 3.29
N THR A 50 -13.31 -7.55 3.03
CA THR A 50 -12.92 -6.74 1.89
C THR A 50 -11.55 -6.11 2.12
N VAL A 51 -10.65 -6.28 1.16
CA VAL A 51 -9.28 -5.76 1.26
C VAL A 51 -9.28 -4.24 1.33
N ARG A 52 -8.69 -3.70 2.40
CA ARG A 52 -8.40 -2.27 2.56
C ARG A 52 -7.09 -1.90 1.88
N ILE A 53 -7.09 -0.86 1.07
CA ILE A 53 -5.90 -0.31 0.42
C ILE A 53 -5.18 0.61 1.40
N PHE A 54 -3.92 0.29 1.69
CA PHE A 54 -3.03 1.11 2.51
C PHE A 54 -2.32 2.17 1.66
N ASP A 55 -1.66 1.74 0.59
CA ASP A 55 -0.91 2.60 -0.33
C ASP A 55 -1.52 2.44 -1.73
N PRO A 56 -2.28 3.43 -2.23
CA PRO A 56 -2.85 3.39 -3.56
C PRO A 56 -1.81 3.38 -4.67
N MET A 57 -0.68 4.08 -4.49
CA MET A 57 0.37 4.19 -5.52
C MET A 57 1.00 2.83 -5.78
N GLN A 58 1.38 2.12 -4.72
CA GLN A 58 1.94 0.77 -4.80
C GLN A 58 0.88 -0.33 -4.86
N TRP A 59 -0.39 0.04 -4.71
CA TRP A 59 -1.53 -0.88 -4.56
C TRP A 59 -1.35 -1.92 -3.46
N LEU A 60 -0.89 -1.49 -2.28
CA LEU A 60 -0.67 -2.36 -1.13
C LEU A 60 -1.92 -2.45 -0.26
N GLY A 61 -2.25 -3.67 0.17
CA GLY A 61 -3.35 -3.95 1.08
C GLY A 61 -2.92 -3.99 2.55
N ILE A 62 -3.88 -3.79 3.47
CA ILE A 62 -3.70 -4.02 4.90
C ILE A 62 -4.00 -5.49 5.20
N PRO A 63 -3.00 -6.34 5.54
CA PRO A 63 -3.27 -7.70 5.99
C PRO A 63 -4.12 -7.66 7.27
N ASN A 64 -5.15 -8.51 7.34
CA ASN A 64 -5.92 -8.68 8.56
C ASN A 64 -5.22 -9.63 9.53
N GLU A 65 -5.77 -9.74 10.74
CA GLU A 65 -5.19 -10.56 11.81
C GLU A 65 -5.02 -12.03 11.38
N GLU A 66 -6.00 -12.61 10.69
CA GLU A 66 -5.95 -13.99 10.22
C GLU A 66 -4.81 -14.22 9.20
N VAL A 67 -4.55 -13.26 8.31
CA VAL A 67 -3.42 -13.31 7.38
C VAL A 67 -2.08 -13.15 8.10
N LEU A 68 -1.99 -12.27 9.09
CA LEU A 68 -0.77 -12.09 9.89
C LEU A 68 -0.46 -13.36 10.69
N GLU A 69 -1.48 -13.97 11.31
CA GLU A 69 -1.36 -15.26 11.98
C GLU A 69 -0.95 -16.38 11.02
N PHE A 70 -1.57 -16.47 9.84
CA PHE A 70 -1.21 -17.43 8.81
C PHE A 70 0.24 -17.30 8.35
N SER A 71 0.73 -16.07 8.20
CA SER A 71 2.13 -15.83 7.80
C SER A 71 3.16 -16.18 8.87
N GLY A 72 2.74 -16.28 10.14
CA GLY A 72 3.65 -16.44 11.27
C GLY A 72 4.57 -15.23 11.47
N THR A 73 4.09 -14.02 11.20
CA THR A 73 4.89 -12.80 11.32
C THR A 73 5.43 -12.63 12.74
N ASP A 74 6.69 -12.22 12.85
CA ASP A 74 7.38 -11.96 14.11
C ASP A 74 7.32 -10.49 14.54
N SER A 75 6.84 -9.64 13.64
CA SER A 75 6.74 -8.19 13.81
C SER A 75 5.33 -7.70 13.54
N VAL A 76 4.95 -6.67 14.29
CA VAL A 76 3.68 -5.95 14.13
C VAL A 76 3.97 -4.47 13.91
N SER A 77 3.11 -3.81 13.17
CA SER A 77 3.26 -2.38 12.89
C SER A 77 3.04 -1.56 14.15
N THR A 78 3.96 -0.62 14.42
CA THR A 78 3.72 0.48 15.36
C THR A 78 3.20 1.73 14.66
N PHE A 79 3.22 1.75 13.32
CA PHE A 79 2.43 2.71 12.57
C PHE A 79 0.97 2.35 12.84
N LEU A 80 0.21 3.28 13.41
CA LEU A 80 -1.25 3.23 13.38
C LEU A 80 -1.65 2.96 11.92
N ASP A 81 -2.68 2.15 11.68
CA ASP A 81 -3.08 1.69 10.34
C ASP A 81 -3.28 2.85 9.34
N GLY A 82 -2.22 3.21 8.62
CA GLY A 82 -2.17 4.31 7.67
C GLY A 82 -1.37 5.50 8.19
N ALA A 83 -0.95 6.40 7.31
CA ALA A 83 -0.38 7.70 7.68
C ALA A 83 -1.34 8.62 8.47
N ARG A 84 -2.41 8.07 9.08
CA ARG A 84 -3.45 8.77 9.82
C ARG A 84 -3.47 8.32 11.28
N LEU A 85 -3.18 9.29 12.15
CA LEU A 85 -3.71 9.30 13.50
C LEU A 85 -5.26 9.34 13.39
N LEU A 86 -5.99 8.44 14.05
CA LEU A 86 -6.71 8.76 15.30
C LEU A 86 -7.73 7.68 15.71
N PRO A 87 -7.91 7.45 17.03
CA PRO A 87 -8.84 6.49 17.63
C PRO A 87 -10.32 6.96 17.63
N ARG A 88 -10.79 7.71 16.61
CA ARG A 88 -12.14 8.32 16.60
C ARG A 88 -12.93 8.20 15.29
N GLU A 89 -12.31 7.76 14.21
CA GLU A 89 -12.98 7.64 12.91
C GLU A 89 -13.34 6.18 12.68
N SER A 90 -14.56 5.92 12.21
CA SER A 90 -14.99 4.58 11.82
C SER A 90 -14.34 4.20 10.49
N GLU A 91 -14.27 2.91 10.18
CA GLU A 91 -13.79 2.45 8.86
C GLU A 91 -14.53 3.14 7.70
N ASN A 92 -15.84 3.39 7.88
CA ASN A 92 -16.67 4.10 6.91
C ASN A 92 -16.32 5.58 6.75
N ASP A 93 -15.66 6.21 7.73
CA ASP A 93 -15.19 7.59 7.63
C ASP A 93 -13.88 7.69 6.86
N LEU A 94 -13.08 6.62 6.87
CA LEU A 94 -11.74 6.57 6.27
C LEU A 94 -11.73 5.97 4.86
N PHE A 95 -12.59 4.98 4.62
CA PHE A 95 -12.59 4.20 3.40
C PHE A 95 -13.92 4.27 2.65
N GLU A 96 -13.85 4.01 1.35
CA GLU A 96 -15.01 3.79 0.50
C GLU A 96 -14.82 2.63 -0.45
N LEU A 97 -15.95 2.04 -0.86
CA LEU A 97 -15.96 0.94 -1.80
C LEU A 97 -15.43 1.40 -3.16
N TYR A 98 -14.41 0.70 -3.62
CA TYR A 98 -13.81 0.85 -4.93
C TYR A 98 -13.93 -0.46 -5.70
N ARG A 99 -14.53 -0.40 -6.90
CA ARG A 99 -14.65 -1.54 -7.79
C ARG A 99 -13.67 -1.38 -8.93
N ARG A 100 -12.64 -2.25 -8.94
CA ARG A 100 -11.61 -2.24 -9.97
C ARG A 100 -12.18 -2.69 -11.32
N PRO A 101 -11.64 -2.21 -12.46
CA PRO A 101 -11.86 -2.88 -13.75
C PRO A 101 -11.61 -4.39 -13.63
N GLY A 102 -12.59 -5.21 -13.99
CA GLY A 102 -12.54 -6.68 -13.79
C GLY A 102 -13.37 -7.20 -12.62
N GLY A 103 -13.88 -6.32 -11.75
CA GLY A 103 -14.96 -6.65 -10.82
C GLY A 103 -14.56 -6.95 -9.39
N LYS A 104 -13.26 -7.06 -9.06
CA LYS A 104 -12.78 -7.15 -7.68
C LYS A 104 -13.13 -5.86 -6.92
N GLU A 105 -13.56 -6.02 -5.67
CA GLU A 105 -13.97 -4.92 -4.78
C GLU A 105 -12.96 -4.73 -3.65
N TYR A 106 -12.66 -3.48 -3.36
CA TYR A 106 -11.69 -3.05 -2.35
C TYR A 106 -12.26 -1.89 -1.55
N LEU A 107 -11.66 -1.61 -0.40
CA LEU A 107 -11.89 -0.39 0.36
C LEU A 107 -10.69 0.54 0.15
N LYS A 108 -10.86 1.61 -0.63
CA LYS A 108 -9.80 2.61 -0.82
C LYS A 108 -9.96 3.78 0.15
N PRO A 109 -8.90 4.53 0.49
CA PRO A 109 -9.04 5.76 1.25
C PRO A 109 -9.96 6.76 0.52
N ARG A 110 -10.84 7.44 1.27
CA ARG A 110 -11.82 8.37 0.70
C ARG A 110 -11.21 9.57 -0.01
N ASP A 111 -10.07 10.03 0.48
CA ASP A 111 -9.32 11.18 -0.04
C ASP A 111 -8.47 10.86 -1.27
N VAL A 112 -8.45 9.60 -1.70
CA VAL A 112 -7.72 9.17 -2.89
C VAL A 112 -8.67 9.16 -4.07
N GLU A 113 -8.48 10.06 -5.03
CA GLU A 113 -9.28 10.05 -6.26
C GLU A 113 -8.66 9.13 -7.32
N ILE A 114 -9.48 8.21 -7.85
CA ILE A 114 -9.13 7.31 -8.94
C ILE A 114 -10.11 7.50 -10.09
N GLU A 115 -9.60 7.96 -11.24
CA GLU A 115 -10.36 8.01 -12.49
C GLU A 115 -10.13 6.74 -13.32
N ILE A 116 -11.17 6.28 -14.00
CA ILE A 116 -11.09 5.13 -14.93
C ILE A 116 -11.48 5.62 -16.33
N ASP A 117 -10.65 5.33 -17.33
CA ASP A 117 -10.96 5.65 -18.72
C ASP A 117 -11.74 4.53 -19.44
N GLY A 118 -12.09 4.75 -20.71
CA GLY A 118 -12.83 3.77 -21.52
C GLY A 118 -12.07 2.48 -21.86
N GLU A 119 -10.76 2.45 -21.64
CA GLU A 119 -9.90 1.27 -21.84
C GLU A 119 -9.64 0.52 -20.53
N GLY A 120 -10.16 1.02 -19.41
CA GLY A 120 -9.96 0.45 -18.09
C GLY A 120 -8.64 0.85 -17.44
N ASN A 121 -7.93 1.86 -17.96
CA ASN A 121 -6.79 2.42 -17.25
C ASN A 121 -7.28 3.22 -16.05
N GLU A 122 -6.60 3.06 -14.93
CA GLU A 122 -6.84 3.77 -13.69
C GLU A 122 -5.82 4.92 -13.56
N TYR A 123 -6.25 6.06 -13.05
CA TYR A 123 -5.40 7.23 -12.83
C TYR A 123 -5.56 7.76 -11.42
N LEU A 124 -4.46 7.96 -10.70
CA LEU A 124 -4.47 8.73 -9.46
C LEU A 124 -4.56 10.22 -9.82
N VAL A 125 -5.49 10.92 -9.17
CA VAL A 125 -5.75 12.35 -9.38
C VAL A 125 -5.34 13.14 -8.15
N ALA A 126 -4.46 14.13 -8.34
CA ALA A 126 -4.05 15.04 -7.28
C ALA A 126 -5.17 16.04 -6.94
N GLY A 127 -5.08 16.70 -5.78
CA GLY A 127 -6.10 17.65 -5.32
C GLY A 127 -6.35 18.86 -6.24
N ASN A 128 -5.47 19.11 -7.21
CA ASN A 128 -5.64 20.13 -8.26
C ASN A 128 -6.34 19.61 -9.53
N GLY A 129 -6.80 18.35 -9.54
CA GLY A 129 -7.47 17.70 -10.66
C GLY A 129 -6.55 17.14 -11.74
N LYS A 130 -5.21 17.19 -11.57
CA LYS A 130 -4.28 16.60 -12.53
C LYS A 130 -4.10 15.10 -12.26
N ARG A 131 -4.09 14.30 -13.34
CA ARG A 131 -3.64 12.90 -13.30
C ARG A 131 -2.13 12.87 -13.06
N VAL A 132 -1.71 12.21 -12.00
CA VAL A 132 -0.30 12.17 -11.57
C VAL A 132 0.33 10.78 -11.68
N MET A 133 -0.49 9.73 -11.71
CA MET A 133 -0.02 8.37 -11.93
C MET A 133 -1.04 7.57 -12.74
N LYS A 134 -0.58 6.55 -13.45
CA LYS A 134 -1.41 5.68 -14.28
C LYS A 134 -1.15 4.21 -13.93
N ARG A 135 -2.21 3.42 -13.87
CA ARG A 135 -2.14 1.97 -13.84
C ARG A 135 -2.97 1.37 -14.98
N SER A 136 -2.33 0.59 -15.83
CA SER A 136 -3.03 -0.17 -16.88
C SER A 136 -3.71 -1.41 -16.28
N PRO A 137 -4.75 -1.99 -16.91
CA PRO A 137 -5.50 -3.14 -16.35
C PRO A 137 -4.63 -4.33 -15.90
N ASN A 138 -3.51 -4.57 -16.58
CA ASN A 138 -2.59 -5.69 -16.29
C ASN A 138 -1.40 -5.29 -15.39
N SER A 139 -1.32 -4.05 -14.94
CA SER A 139 -0.26 -3.61 -14.02
C SER A 139 -0.69 -3.81 -12.56
N TYR A 140 0.30 -4.08 -11.71
CA TYR A 140 0.10 -4.30 -10.29
C TYR A 140 0.15 -2.99 -9.48
N TYR A 141 0.87 -1.98 -9.97
CA TYR A 141 1.09 -0.70 -9.29
C TYR A 141 0.88 0.47 -10.26
N PHE A 142 0.76 1.68 -9.72
CA PHE A 142 0.70 2.89 -10.52
C PHE A 142 2.11 3.33 -10.89
N ASP A 143 2.30 3.66 -12.16
CA ASP A 143 3.51 4.30 -12.70
C ASP A 143 3.30 5.82 -12.77
N ASP A 144 4.39 6.58 -12.71
CA ASP A 144 4.34 8.04 -12.87
C ASP A 144 3.64 8.44 -14.18
N TYR A 145 2.81 9.49 -14.12
CA TYR A 145 2.06 9.95 -15.28
C TYR A 145 1.90 11.48 -15.32
N PRO A 146 2.15 12.13 -16.47
CA PRO A 146 2.71 11.53 -17.69
C PRO A 146 4.15 11.08 -17.45
N LEU A 147 4.56 9.97 -18.09
CA LEU A 147 5.93 9.43 -17.96
C LEU A 147 7.01 10.43 -18.42
N ASP A 148 6.62 11.37 -19.29
CA ASP A 148 7.46 12.46 -19.78
C ASP A 148 7.43 13.70 -18.86
N TYR A 149 6.95 13.56 -17.60
CA TYR A 149 7.02 14.64 -16.62
C TYR A 149 8.42 14.72 -16.02
N THR A 150 9.27 15.49 -16.68
CA THR A 150 10.63 15.83 -16.28
C THR A 150 10.68 17.32 -15.94
N PRO A 151 10.07 17.75 -14.82
CA PRO A 151 9.93 19.18 -14.47
C PRO A 151 11.26 19.92 -14.29
N LEU A 152 12.36 19.19 -14.22
CA LEU A 152 13.72 19.71 -14.08
C LEU A 152 14.59 19.44 -15.32
N GLU A 153 14.03 18.99 -16.45
CA GLU A 153 14.81 18.68 -17.67
C GLU A 153 15.57 19.90 -18.19
N ASP A 154 14.93 21.08 -18.11
CA ASP A 154 15.47 22.35 -18.58
C ASP A 154 15.95 23.26 -17.43
N VAL A 155 16.12 22.72 -16.21
CA VAL A 155 16.52 23.47 -15.02
C VAL A 155 18.00 23.24 -14.75
N ASP A 156 18.81 24.29 -14.90
CA ASP A 156 20.25 24.25 -14.61
C ASP A 156 20.55 24.70 -13.16
N ASP A 157 19.68 25.53 -12.57
CA ASP A 157 19.82 26.05 -11.21
C ASP A 157 18.52 25.96 -10.39
N VAL A 158 18.63 25.67 -9.08
CA VAL A 158 17.50 25.56 -8.15
C VAL A 158 16.63 26.83 -8.10
N SER A 159 17.20 28.00 -8.37
CA SER A 159 16.45 29.26 -8.42
C SER A 159 15.49 29.38 -9.60
N GLU A 160 15.64 28.52 -10.62
CA GLU A 160 14.77 28.45 -11.81
C GLU A 160 13.56 27.54 -11.58
N VAL A 161 13.51 26.82 -10.45
CA VAL A 161 12.38 25.96 -10.06
C VAL A 161 11.23 26.82 -9.57
N GLU A 162 10.28 27.13 -10.46
CA GLU A 162 9.05 27.86 -10.12
C GLU A 162 8.05 26.99 -9.34
N GLU A 163 8.05 25.68 -9.58
CA GLU A 163 7.18 24.71 -8.92
C GLU A 163 8.01 23.47 -8.55
N VAL A 164 8.05 23.11 -7.27
CA VAL A 164 8.69 21.86 -6.84
C VAL A 164 7.83 20.72 -7.37
N PRO A 165 8.41 19.66 -7.97
CA PRO A 165 7.66 18.48 -8.36
C PRO A 165 6.93 17.95 -7.12
N SER A 166 5.62 18.15 -7.04
CA SER A 166 4.84 17.66 -5.91
C SER A 166 4.69 16.15 -6.10
N ALA A 167 5.35 15.37 -5.25
CA ALA A 167 4.93 14.01 -5.00
C ALA A 167 3.64 14.06 -4.14
N GLY A 168 2.52 14.39 -4.78
CA GLY A 168 1.20 14.52 -4.13
C GLY A 168 0.90 15.88 -3.53
#